data_AF-A0A6M2EXH9-F1
#
_entry.id   AF-A0A6M2EXH9-F1
#
_cell.length_a   1.000
_cell.length_b   1.000
_cell.length_c   1.000
_cell.angle_alpha   90.00
_cell.angle_beta   90.00
_cell.angle_gamma   90.00
#
_symmetry.space_group_name_H-M   'P 1'
#
loop_
_entity.id
_entity.type
_entity.pdbx_description
1 polymer ?
#
loop_
_entity_poly.entity_id
_entity_poly.type
_entity_poly.pdbx_seq_one_letter_code
_entity_poly.pdbx_strand_id
1 'polypeptide(L)'
;MLPHLSVCLHFQFHPGKNVGIGKDHTIFSLIDGLVKFEKFGPDRKKISVYPREIQPENPNSYRARKRENFRLQRERKKARKEGIVAQPQLVLASNVDAADSNPVC
;
A
#
# COMPACT_ATOMS: atom_id res chain seq x y z
N MET A 1 26.63 -41.58 16.38
CA MET A 1 25.72 -40.44 16.63
C MET A 1 25.41 -39.74 15.31
N LEU A 2 24.57 -40.33 14.47
CA LEU A 2 23.97 -39.62 13.35
C LEU A 2 22.53 -39.32 13.79
N PRO A 3 22.12 -38.04 13.91
CA PRO A 3 20.77 -37.73 14.33
C PRO A 3 19.82 -38.34 13.31
N HIS A 4 18.83 -39.06 13.81
CA HIS A 4 17.72 -39.62 13.05
C HIS A 4 17.23 -38.55 12.07
N LEU A 5 17.58 -38.67 10.79
CA LEU A 5 16.84 -38.00 9.73
C LEU A 5 15.45 -38.61 9.79
N SER A 6 14.58 -38.02 10.61
CA SER A 6 13.15 -38.19 10.57
C SER A 6 12.72 -37.75 9.17
N VAL A 7 12.80 -38.67 8.22
CA VAL A 7 12.23 -38.49 6.89
C VAL A 7 10.74 -38.42 7.12
N CYS A 8 10.19 -37.22 7.13
CA CYS A 8 8.76 -36.97 7.27
C CYS A 8 8.04 -37.56 6.04
N LEU A 9 7.75 -38.86 6.07
CA LEU A 9 7.25 -39.66 4.95
C LEU A 9 5.82 -39.28 4.52
N HIS A 10 5.07 -38.53 5.33
CA HIS A 10 3.68 -38.15 5.04
C HIS A 10 3.51 -36.75 4.44
N PHE A 11 4.60 -35.99 4.25
CA PHE A 11 4.49 -34.60 3.76
C PHE A 11 4.79 -34.48 2.27
N GLN A 12 3.88 -33.86 1.53
CA GLN A 12 4.08 -33.52 0.12
C GLN A 12 5.20 -32.48 -0.09
N PHE A 13 5.41 -31.59 0.89
CA PHE A 13 6.41 -30.54 0.85
C PHE A 13 7.30 -30.58 2.09
N HIS A 14 8.61 -30.54 1.89
CA HIS A 14 9.57 -30.51 2.98
C HIS A 14 10.06 -29.09 3.26
N PRO A 15 10.25 -28.72 4.54
CA PRO A 15 10.82 -27.44 4.89
C PRO A 15 12.29 -27.39 4.41
N GLY A 16 12.62 -26.33 3.67
CA GLY A 16 13.95 -26.03 3.21
C GLY A 16 14.57 -24.89 4.02
N LYS A 17 15.29 -23.98 3.36
CA LYS A 17 15.99 -22.88 4.04
C LYS A 17 15.01 -21.78 4.44
N ASN A 18 15.15 -21.26 5.67
CA ASN A 18 14.35 -20.16 6.24
C ASN A 18 12.84 -20.45 6.33
N VAL A 19 12.49 -21.73 6.49
CA VAL A 19 11.12 -22.22 6.55
C VAL A 19 10.97 -23.09 7.80
N GLY A 20 9.94 -22.78 8.59
CA GLY A 20 9.54 -23.54 9.79
C GLY A 20 8.34 -24.45 9.53
N ILE A 21 8.12 -25.37 10.46
CA ILE A 21 7.00 -26.32 10.42
C ILE A 21 6.22 -26.28 11.74
N GLY A 22 4.90 -26.16 11.64
CA GLY A 22 3.98 -26.21 12.76
C GLY A 22 3.67 -27.65 13.19
N LYS A 23 3.04 -27.77 14.36
CA LYS A 23 2.58 -29.07 14.91
C LYS A 23 1.54 -29.75 14.01
N ASP A 24 0.71 -28.94 13.37
CA ASP A 24 -0.33 -29.30 12.42
C ASP A 24 0.17 -29.38 10.97
N HIS A 25 1.49 -29.52 10.78
CA HIS A 25 2.11 -29.65 9.46
C HIS A 25 2.04 -28.39 8.58
N THR A 26 1.58 -27.28 9.14
CA THR A 26 1.56 -25.97 8.48
C THR A 26 2.98 -25.45 8.27
N ILE A 27 3.28 -24.98 7.06
CA ILE A 27 4.59 -24.43 6.70
C ILE A 27 4.54 -22.90 6.78
N PHE A 28 5.50 -22.29 7.48
CA PHE A 28 5.60 -20.83 7.62
C PHE A 28 7.00 -20.32 7.30
N SER A 29 7.08 -19.09 6.78
CA SER A 29 8.34 -18.41 6.49
C SER A 29 8.91 -17.75 7.74
N LEU A 30 10.22 -17.90 7.95
CA LEU A 30 10.93 -17.22 9.04
C LEU A 30 11.42 -15.82 8.65
N ILE A 31 11.52 -15.55 7.35
CA ILE A 31 11.97 -14.29 6.79
C ILE A 31 11.01 -13.82 5.70
N ASP A 32 10.97 -12.51 5.48
CA ASP A 32 10.28 -11.92 4.33
C ASP A 32 11.10 -12.15 3.05
N GLY A 33 10.42 -12.50 1.96
CA GLY A 33 11.10 -12.75 0.71
C GLY A 33 10.26 -13.48 -0.32
N LEU A 34 10.96 -14.04 -1.30
CA LEU A 34 10.37 -14.87 -2.34
C LEU A 34 10.44 -16.34 -1.94
N VAL A 35 9.29 -17.00 -2.00
CA VAL A 35 9.18 -18.44 -1.81
C VAL A 35 9.57 -19.13 -3.11
N LYS A 36 10.49 -20.10 -3.03
CA LYS A 36 10.92 -20.90 -4.17
C LYS A 36 10.70 -22.39 -3.86
N PHE A 37 10.10 -23.08 -4.83
CA PHE A 37 9.92 -24.51 -4.80
C PHE A 37 11.07 -25.18 -5.54
N GLU A 38 11.74 -26.11 -4.87
CA GLU A 38 12.86 -26.87 -5.43
C GLU A 38 12.56 -28.36 -5.34
N LYS A 39 13.15 -29.15 -6.25
CA LYS A 39 13.04 -30.61 -6.18
C LYS A 39 13.94 -31.14 -5.05
N PHE A 40 13.44 -32.14 -4.33
CA PHE A 40 14.15 -32.85 -3.28
C PHE A 40 14.15 -34.35 -3.58
N GLY A 41 15.03 -34.76 -4.50
CA GLY A 41 15.05 -36.12 -5.05
C GLY A 41 14.04 -36.32 -6.19
N PRO A 42 13.64 -37.57 -6.46
CA PRO A 42 12.81 -37.91 -7.63
C PRO A 42 11.39 -37.35 -7.54
N ASP A 43 10.70 -37.59 -6.41
CA ASP A 43 9.25 -37.30 -6.30
C ASP A 43 8.89 -36.19 -5.31
N ARG A 44 9.83 -35.77 -4.46
CA ARG A 44 9.53 -34.85 -3.36
C ARG A 44 9.92 -33.43 -3.71
N LYS A 45 9.23 -32.46 -3.08
CA LYS A 45 9.50 -31.02 -3.23
C LYS A 45 9.90 -30.42 -1.90
N LYS A 46 10.79 -29.44 -1.93
CA LYS A 46 11.18 -28.64 -0.77
C LYS A 46 10.85 -27.16 -1.02
N ILE A 47 10.49 -26.46 0.05
CA ILE A 47 10.16 -25.03 0.01
C ILE A 47 11.28 -24.27 0.71
N SER A 48 11.89 -23.32 0.02
CA SER A 48 12.90 -22.42 0.59
C SER A 48 12.47 -20.98 0.39
N VAL A 49 12.80 -20.11 1.34
CA VAL A 49 12.56 -18.66 1.23
C VAL A 49 13.88 -17.94 1.04
N TYR A 50 13.94 -17.11 0.00
CA TYR A 50 15.08 -16.27 -0.32
C TYR A 50 14.72 -14.80 -0.08
N PRO A 51 15.61 -14.01 0.55
CA PRO A 51 15.35 -12.59 0.74
C PRO A 51 15.18 -11.90 -0.62
N ARG A 52 14.17 -11.04 -0.72
CA ARG A 52 13.90 -10.28 -1.94
C ARG A 52 14.59 -8.94 -1.86
N GLU A 53 15.50 -8.67 -2.79
CA GLU A 53 15.98 -7.32 -3.01
C GLU A 53 14.87 -6.50 -3.68
N ILE A 54 14.50 -5.39 -3.04
CA ILE A 54 13.50 -4.47 -3.57
C ILE A 54 14.14 -3.74 -4.75
N GLN A 55 13.82 -4.19 -5.96
CA GLN A 55 14.23 -3.45 -7.16
C GLN A 55 13.58 -2.07 -7.14
N PRO A 56 14.35 -0.99 -7.42
CA PRO A 56 13.79 0.36 -7.47
C PRO A 56 12.73 0.44 -8.56
N GLU A 57 11.61 1.07 -8.23
CA GLU A 57 10.49 1.21 -9.17
C GLU A 57 10.80 2.27 -10.24
N ASN A 58 10.50 1.94 -11.51
CA ASN A 58 10.72 2.84 -12.63
C ASN A 58 9.78 4.06 -12.54
N PRO A 59 10.30 5.31 -12.47
CA PRO A 59 9.50 6.52 -12.29
C PRO A 59 8.52 6.76 -13.44
N ASN A 60 8.85 6.30 -14.66
CA ASN A 60 8.03 6.50 -15.85
C ASN A 60 6.96 5.40 -16.05
N SER A 61 6.69 4.60 -15.01
CA SER A 61 5.65 3.58 -15.07
C SER A 61 4.25 4.19 -15.18
N TYR A 62 3.40 3.59 -16.02
CA TYR A 62 1.99 3.93 -16.13
C TYR A 62 1.27 3.98 -14.77
N ARG A 63 1.64 3.06 -13.85
CA ARG A 63 1.09 2.99 -12.48
C ARG A 63 1.39 4.26 -11.68
N ALA A 64 2.62 4.78 -11.77
CA ALA A 64 3.02 6.02 -11.09
C ALA A 64 2.27 7.23 -11.67
N ARG A 65 2.22 7.34 -13.00
CA ARG A 65 1.48 8.42 -13.68
C ARG A 65 0.00 8.47 -13.31
N LYS A 66 -0.66 7.31 -13.20
CA LYS A 66 -2.06 7.25 -12.77
C LYS A 66 -2.25 7.61 -11.30
N ARG A 67 -1.37 7.14 -10.40
CA ARG A 67 -1.39 7.51 -8.97
C ARG A 67 -1.31 9.04 -8.80
N GLU A 68 -0.37 9.69 -9.49
CA GLU A 68 -0.21 11.14 -9.44
C GLU A 68 -1.41 11.88 -10.02
N ASN A 69 -1.99 11.39 -11.14
CA ASN A 69 -3.20 12.00 -11.70
C ASN A 69 -4.35 11.99 -10.69
N PHE A 70 -4.63 10.86 -10.04
CA PHE A 70 -5.68 10.77 -9.02
C PHE A 70 -5.39 11.65 -7.79
N ARG A 71 -4.12 11.83 -7.40
CA ARG A 71 -3.73 12.76 -6.34
C ARG A 71 -4.05 14.20 -6.74
N LEU A 72 -3.56 14.64 -7.89
CA LEU A 72 -3.78 15.99 -8.42
C LEU A 72 -5.26 16.29 -8.61
N GLN A 73 -6.06 15.31 -9.05
CA GLN A 73 -7.51 15.50 -9.20
C GLN A 73 -8.20 15.72 -7.84
N ARG A 74 -7.80 14.99 -6.80
CA ARG A 74 -8.32 15.20 -5.44
C ARG A 74 -7.93 16.57 -4.91
N GLU A 75 -6.67 16.97 -5.06
CA GLU A 75 -6.18 18.29 -4.65
C GLU A 75 -6.90 19.41 -5.40
N ARG A 76 -7.04 19.31 -6.73
CA ARG A 76 -7.79 20.28 -7.55
C ARG A 76 -9.25 20.36 -7.15
N LYS A 77 -9.91 19.23 -6.89
CA LYS A 77 -11.32 19.21 -6.45
C LYS A 77 -11.48 19.79 -5.05
N LYS A 78 -10.55 19.50 -4.13
CA LYS A 78 -10.49 20.08 -2.79
C LYS A 78 -10.28 21.60 -2.87
N ALA A 79 -9.30 22.06 -3.64
CA ALA A 79 -9.01 23.47 -3.85
C ALA A 79 -10.17 24.24 -4.47
N ARG A 80 -10.94 23.64 -5.40
CA ARG A 80 -12.19 24.25 -5.90
C ARG A 80 -13.24 24.37 -4.83
N LYS A 81 -13.47 23.30 -4.04
CA LYS A 81 -14.43 23.32 -2.94
C LYS A 81 -14.03 24.34 -1.87
N GLU A 82 -12.76 24.41 -1.52
CA GLU A 82 -12.21 25.37 -0.56
C GLU A 82 -12.18 26.79 -1.12
N GLY A 83 -11.87 26.99 -2.40
CA GLY A 83 -11.96 28.30 -3.06
C GLY A 83 -13.40 28.82 -3.20
N ILE A 84 -14.38 27.92 -3.28
CA ILE A 84 -15.81 28.24 -3.18
C ILE A 84 -16.20 28.53 -1.72
N VAL A 85 -15.54 27.90 -0.74
CA VAL A 85 -15.83 28.03 0.71
C VAL A 85 -15.02 29.16 1.37
N ALA A 86 -13.99 29.73 0.71
CA ALA A 86 -13.12 30.78 1.23
C ALA A 86 -13.71 32.20 1.14
N GLN A 87 -14.95 32.35 0.69
CA GLN A 87 -15.77 33.50 1.08
C GLN A 87 -16.96 33.07 1.95
N PRO A 88 -16.76 32.63 3.21
CA PRO A 88 -17.84 32.63 4.18
C PRO A 88 -17.87 34.02 4.84
N GLN A 89 -18.91 34.80 4.53
CA GLN A 89 -19.35 36.01 5.23
C GLN A 89 -18.33 37.16 5.32
N LEU A 90 -18.20 37.95 4.25
CA LEU A 90 -17.99 39.38 4.46
C LEU A 90 -19.31 39.93 5.01
N VAL A 91 -19.40 39.94 6.33
CA VAL A 91 -20.45 40.63 7.10
C VAL A 91 -20.36 42.11 6.75
N LEU A 92 -21.13 42.53 5.74
CA LEU A 92 -21.53 43.92 5.55
C LEU A 92 -23.06 43.96 5.56
N ALA A 93 -23.63 43.49 6.66
CA ALA A 93 -24.90 44.00 7.14
C ALA A 93 -24.58 45.19 8.06
N SER A 94 -24.08 46.29 7.50
CA SER A 94 -24.13 47.59 8.17
C SER A 94 -25.32 48.34 7.62
N ASN A 95 -26.47 48.16 8.27
CA ASN A 95 -27.53 49.14 8.24
C ASN A 95 -27.00 50.36 8.99
N VAL A 96 -26.91 51.51 8.32
CA VAL A 96 -27.17 52.81 8.91
C VAL A 96 -27.84 53.64 7.83
N ASP A 97 -29.16 53.75 7.95
CA ASP A 97 -29.93 54.83 7.37
C ASP A 97 -29.29 56.16 7.82
N ALA A 98 -28.87 56.97 6.86
CA ALA A 98 -28.72 58.40 7.05
C ALA A 98 -29.32 59.05 5.80
N ALA A 99 -30.58 59.49 5.97
CA ALA A 99 -31.16 60.51 5.13
C ALA A 99 -30.18 61.69 5.05
N ASP A 100 -29.95 62.18 3.83
CA ASP A 100 -30.04 63.61 3.58
C ASP A 100 -30.31 63.81 2.08
N SER A 101 -31.56 64.19 1.83
CA SER A 101 -32.00 64.90 0.65
C SER A 101 -31.08 66.09 0.38
N ASN A 102 -30.60 66.25 -0.84
CA ASN A 102 -30.52 67.59 -1.44
C ASN A 102 -30.62 67.52 -2.98
N PRO A 103 -31.66 68.13 -3.56
CA PRO A 103 -31.77 68.31 -5.00
C PRO A 103 -30.96 69.56 -5.41
N VAL A 104 -30.13 69.46 -6.44
CA VAL A 104 -29.61 70.63 -7.16
C VAL A 104 -29.71 70.37 -8.66
N CYS A 105 -30.18 71.42 -9.33
CA CYS A 105 -30.73 71.56 -10.68
C CYS A 105 -29.97 70.91 -11.83
#